data_AF-A0A6J4PUF0-F1
#
_entry.id   AF-A0A6J4PUF0-F1
#
_cell.length_a   1.000
_cell.length_b   1.000
_cell.length_c   1.000
_cell.angle_alpha   90.00
_cell.angle_beta   90.00
_cell.angle_gamma   90.00
#
_symmetry.space_group_name_H-M   'P 1'
#
loop_
_entity.id
_entity.type
_entity.pdbx_description
1 polymer ?
#
loop_
_entity_poly.entity_id
_entity_poly.type
_entity_poly.pdbx_seq_one_letter_code
_entity_poly.pdbx_strand_id
1 'polypeptide(L)'
;MKDVLEELAATARAVARRGGGDGELIAVTVRREYPAEIEDVWEAVTAPQRLARWFGPVEGDLRPGGAFRVEGNAEGEIRECVPPSALTVTWGGPVSIVRVRLTDSGGSTVLELEHTVPVAFAGSGAGALYVGPGWDVALLGLSLWLRGELVDEPAVWEASPEVRAVNAASIEAWVVTVTASGTAGDEEVAAATAAARAQFTPEPDGGPAAG
;
A
#
# COMPACT_ATOMS: atom_id res chain seq x y z
N MET A 1 -16.11 -9.10 7.73
CA MET A 1 -15.05 -10.08 7.38
C MET A 1 -15.16 -10.62 5.96
N LYS A 2 -16.25 -11.30 5.53
CA LYS A 2 -16.35 -11.83 4.15
C LYS A 2 -16.18 -10.75 3.08
N ASP A 3 -16.87 -9.62 3.27
CA ASP A 3 -16.83 -8.48 2.35
C ASP A 3 -15.40 -7.91 2.16
N VAL A 4 -14.69 -7.66 3.26
CA VAL A 4 -13.30 -7.14 3.23
C VAL A 4 -12.33 -8.12 2.54
N LEU A 5 -12.50 -9.43 2.72
CA LEU A 5 -11.70 -10.44 2.04
C LEU A 5 -12.06 -10.58 0.55
N GLU A 6 -13.34 -10.42 0.19
CA GLU A 6 -13.80 -10.38 -1.20
C GLU A 6 -13.24 -9.14 -1.92
N GLU A 7 -13.23 -7.99 -1.25
CA GLU A 7 -12.60 -6.77 -1.75
C GLU A 7 -11.08 -6.89 -1.92
N LEU A 8 -10.40 -7.52 -0.97
CA LEU A 8 -8.98 -7.83 -1.08
C LEU A 8 -8.71 -8.73 -2.30
N ALA A 9 -9.57 -9.74 -2.53
CA ALA A 9 -9.46 -10.64 -3.66
C ALA A 9 -9.75 -9.93 -5.00
N ALA A 10 -10.63 -8.94 -5.02
CA ALA A 10 -10.95 -8.12 -6.20
C ALA A 10 -9.84 -7.11 -6.57
N THR A 11 -8.85 -6.90 -5.69
CA THR A 11 -7.75 -5.97 -5.94
C THR A 11 -6.83 -6.50 -7.05
N ALA A 12 -6.64 -5.69 -8.09
CA ALA A 12 -5.71 -6.00 -9.16
C ALA A 12 -4.28 -5.66 -8.71
N ARG A 13 -3.39 -6.65 -8.80
CA ARG A 13 -1.99 -6.55 -8.40
C ARG A 13 -1.08 -6.88 -9.58
N ALA A 14 0.06 -6.21 -9.66
CA ALA A 14 1.10 -6.57 -10.61
C ALA A 14 2.48 -6.31 -10.03
N VAL A 15 3.45 -7.13 -10.46
CA VAL A 15 4.87 -6.92 -10.23
C VAL A 15 5.58 -6.96 -11.57
N ALA A 16 6.43 -5.97 -11.83
CA ALA A 16 7.17 -5.89 -13.08
C ALA A 16 8.59 -5.39 -12.86
N ARG A 17 9.52 -5.87 -13.69
CA ARG A 17 10.81 -5.18 -13.89
C ARG A 17 10.63 -4.09 -14.93
N ARG A 18 11.14 -2.89 -14.66
CA ARG A 18 11.09 -1.73 -15.57
C ARG A 18 12.51 -1.20 -15.79
N GLY A 19 12.79 -0.71 -16.99
CA GLY A 19 14.11 -0.20 -17.35
C GLY A 19 15.09 -1.32 -17.74
N GLY A 20 16.39 -1.06 -17.59
CA GLY A 20 17.46 -2.02 -17.88
C GLY A 20 18.83 -1.51 -17.45
N GLY A 21 19.80 -2.43 -17.27
CA GLY A 21 21.13 -2.11 -16.75
C GLY A 21 21.06 -1.62 -15.30
N ASP A 22 21.94 -0.66 -14.94
CA ASP A 22 22.03 -0.10 -13.57
C ASP A 22 20.79 0.71 -13.15
N GLY A 23 19.87 0.98 -14.08
CA GLY A 23 18.60 1.67 -13.84
C GLY A 23 17.39 0.75 -13.75
N GLU A 24 17.58 -0.57 -13.62
CA GLU A 24 16.46 -1.52 -13.49
C GLU A 24 15.71 -1.31 -12.16
N LEU A 25 14.38 -1.24 -12.23
CA LEU A 25 13.47 -1.04 -11.11
C LEU A 25 12.53 -2.24 -10.96
N ILE A 26 12.19 -2.57 -9.72
CA ILE A 26 11.00 -3.36 -9.38
C ILE A 26 9.83 -2.39 -9.22
N ALA A 27 8.75 -2.63 -9.94
CA ALA A 27 7.49 -1.90 -9.85
C ALA A 27 6.41 -2.80 -9.25
N VAL A 28 5.82 -2.34 -8.15
CA VAL A 28 4.69 -2.96 -7.45
C VAL A 28 3.47 -2.11 -7.74
N THR A 29 2.44 -2.68 -8.36
CA THR A 29 1.21 -1.97 -8.70
C THR A 29 0.03 -2.56 -7.96
N VAL A 30 -0.78 -1.70 -7.37
CA VAL A 30 -2.08 -2.01 -6.75
C VAL A 30 -3.13 -1.14 -7.41
N ARG A 31 -4.18 -1.75 -7.94
CA ARG A 31 -5.28 -1.05 -8.59
C ARG A 31 -6.62 -1.46 -7.98
N ARG A 32 -7.42 -0.47 -7.61
CA ARG A 32 -8.76 -0.63 -7.04
C ARG A 32 -9.71 0.39 -7.62
N GLU A 33 -11.00 0.05 -7.60
CA GLU A 33 -12.08 0.95 -7.98
C GLU A 33 -12.90 1.29 -6.74
N TYR A 34 -13.22 2.58 -6.58
CA TYR A 34 -14.01 3.10 -5.47
C TYR A 34 -15.30 3.71 -6.00
N PRO A 35 -16.48 3.38 -5.41
CA PRO A 35 -17.76 3.96 -5.79
C PRO A 35 -17.91 5.39 -5.23
N ALA A 36 -16.99 6.28 -5.61
CA ALA A 36 -16.92 7.67 -5.21
C ALA A 36 -16.37 8.52 -6.37
N GLU A 37 -16.76 9.80 -6.41
CA GLU A 37 -16.29 10.78 -7.38
C GLU A 37 -14.79 11.04 -7.22
N ILE A 38 -14.13 11.42 -8.31
CA ILE A 38 -12.66 11.55 -8.34
C ILE A 38 -12.16 12.63 -7.40
N GLU A 39 -12.90 13.71 -7.22
CA GLU A 39 -12.58 14.78 -6.27
C GLU A 39 -12.59 14.28 -4.83
N ASP A 40 -13.56 13.41 -4.47
CA ASP A 40 -13.66 12.84 -3.13
C ASP A 40 -12.50 11.89 -2.83
N VAL A 41 -12.16 11.03 -3.79
CA VAL A 41 -11.00 10.13 -3.65
C VAL A 41 -9.70 10.93 -3.64
N TRP A 42 -9.59 11.98 -4.45
CA TRP A 42 -8.42 12.85 -4.48
C TRP A 42 -8.19 13.53 -3.13
N GLU A 43 -9.21 14.16 -2.56
CA GLU A 43 -9.11 14.76 -1.24
C GLU A 43 -8.80 13.71 -0.17
N ALA A 44 -9.36 12.51 -0.27
CA ALA A 44 -9.10 11.42 0.67
C ALA A 44 -7.62 11.02 0.74
N VAL A 45 -6.90 11.08 -0.39
CA VAL A 45 -5.50 10.67 -0.51
C VAL A 45 -4.50 11.84 -0.44
N THR A 46 -4.97 13.09 -0.39
CA THR A 46 -4.09 14.28 -0.39
C THR A 46 -4.33 15.24 0.77
N ALA A 47 -5.55 15.32 1.32
CA ALA A 47 -5.84 16.22 2.44
C ALA A 47 -5.39 15.57 3.77
N PRO A 48 -4.46 16.18 4.53
CA PRO A 48 -3.93 15.56 5.75
C PRO A 48 -5.00 15.26 6.80
N GLN A 49 -6.06 16.08 6.88
CA GLN A 49 -7.17 15.83 7.80
C GLN A 49 -8.01 14.61 7.40
N ARG A 50 -8.07 14.26 6.11
CA ARG A 50 -8.78 13.06 5.60
C ARG A 50 -7.87 11.84 5.68
N LEU A 51 -6.58 11.96 5.31
CA LEU A 51 -5.57 10.91 5.48
C LEU A 51 -5.47 10.41 6.92
N ALA A 52 -5.50 11.33 7.90
CA ALA A 52 -5.48 10.96 9.31
C ALA A 52 -6.65 10.07 9.77
N ARG A 53 -7.72 9.97 8.97
CA ARG A 53 -8.89 9.15 9.30
C ARG A 53 -8.76 7.69 8.91
N TRP A 54 -7.94 7.36 7.93
CA TRP A 54 -7.86 5.99 7.39
C TRP A 54 -6.44 5.48 7.14
N PHE A 55 -5.47 6.38 6.97
CA PHE A 55 -4.08 6.04 6.67
C PHE A 55 -3.14 6.35 7.84
N GLY A 56 -3.25 7.55 8.40
CA GLY A 56 -2.41 8.01 9.51
C GLY A 56 -2.13 9.52 9.44
N PRO A 57 -1.69 10.15 10.55
CA PRO A 57 -1.35 11.57 10.57
C PRO A 57 -0.21 11.89 9.59
N VAL A 58 -0.42 12.91 8.76
CA VAL A 58 0.58 13.40 7.79
C VAL A 58 0.85 14.88 8.03
N GLU A 59 2.13 15.22 8.20
CA GLU A 59 2.60 16.59 8.44
C GLU A 59 3.70 16.99 7.46
N GLY A 60 3.91 18.29 7.30
CA GLY A 60 5.00 18.85 6.48
C GLY A 60 4.54 19.94 5.51
N ASP A 61 5.38 20.21 4.51
CA ASP A 61 5.09 21.15 3.44
C ASP A 61 4.44 20.40 2.26
N LEU A 62 3.11 20.31 2.25
CA LEU A 62 2.36 19.45 1.34
C LEU A 62 2.14 20.07 -0.06
N ARG A 63 3.23 20.53 -0.67
CA ARG A 63 3.29 21.05 -2.05
C ARG A 63 4.48 20.46 -2.81
N PRO A 64 4.51 20.53 -4.15
CA PRO A 64 5.67 20.07 -4.91
C PRO A 64 6.99 20.69 -4.42
N GLY A 65 8.00 19.84 -4.21
CA GLY A 65 9.30 20.17 -3.61
C GLY A 65 9.32 20.21 -2.08
N GLY A 66 8.17 20.07 -1.42
CA GLY A 66 8.05 20.07 0.03
C GLY A 66 8.20 18.66 0.63
N ALA A 67 8.71 18.61 1.86
CA ALA A 67 8.88 17.37 2.61
C ALA A 67 7.62 17.02 3.42
N PHE A 68 7.32 15.72 3.54
CA PHE A 68 6.22 15.20 4.35
C PHE A 68 6.72 14.08 5.28
N ARG A 69 5.96 13.84 6.35
CA ARG A 69 6.13 12.70 7.26
C ARG A 69 4.78 12.10 7.57
N VAL A 70 4.69 10.78 7.46
CA VAL A 70 3.60 9.96 7.99
C VAL A 70 4.05 9.42 9.34
N GLU A 71 3.30 9.72 10.39
CA GLU A 71 3.66 9.33 11.76
C GLU A 71 3.81 7.80 11.89
N GLY A 72 4.91 7.34 12.48
CA GLY A 72 5.18 5.91 12.69
C GLY A 72 5.46 5.08 11.42
N ASN A 73 5.52 5.71 10.23
CA ASN A 73 5.64 5.00 8.96
C ASN A 73 6.83 5.51 8.14
N ALA A 74 6.63 6.46 7.21
CA ALA A 74 7.66 6.92 6.29
C ALA A 74 7.70 8.45 6.16
N GLU A 75 8.85 8.96 5.75
CA GLU A 75 9.03 10.36 5.34
C GLU A 75 9.48 10.44 3.88
N GLY A 76 9.28 11.60 3.25
CA GLY A 76 9.64 11.80 1.86
C GLY A 76 9.44 13.23 1.36
N GLU A 77 9.50 13.39 0.05
CA GLU A 77 9.31 14.65 -0.67
C GLU A 77 8.22 14.48 -1.72
N ILE A 78 7.35 15.48 -1.86
CA ILE A 78 6.37 15.55 -2.94
C ILE A 78 7.07 15.99 -4.22
N ARG A 79 7.12 15.10 -5.20
CA ARG A 79 7.73 15.38 -6.51
C ARG A 79 6.75 16.06 -7.45
N GLU A 80 5.50 15.60 -7.44
CA GLU A 80 4.44 16.07 -8.33
C GLU A 80 3.10 15.97 -7.61
N CYS A 81 2.24 16.97 -7.80
CA CYS A 81 0.87 16.99 -7.29
C CYS A 81 -0.01 17.70 -8.32
N VAL A 82 -0.81 16.93 -9.05
CA VAL A 82 -1.69 17.38 -10.14
C VAL A 82 -3.13 16.98 -9.79
N PRO A 83 -3.90 17.85 -9.14
CA PRO A 83 -5.30 17.56 -8.81
C PRO A 83 -6.19 17.40 -10.05
N PRO A 84 -7.22 16.52 -10.01
CA PRO A 84 -7.46 15.47 -9.03
C PRO A 84 -6.87 14.10 -9.46
N SER A 85 -5.81 14.07 -10.27
CA SER A 85 -5.45 12.90 -11.07
C SER A 85 -4.12 12.24 -10.75
N ALA A 86 -3.13 12.95 -10.21
CA ALA A 86 -1.79 12.36 -9.99
C ALA A 86 -1.02 12.95 -8.81
N LEU A 87 -0.43 12.08 -8.00
CA LEU A 87 0.50 12.41 -6.93
C LEU A 87 1.75 11.53 -7.07
N THR A 88 2.94 12.12 -7.08
CA THR A 88 4.22 11.38 -7.04
C THR A 88 5.02 11.84 -5.82
N VAL A 89 5.45 10.90 -4.99
CA VAL A 89 6.24 11.15 -3.77
C VAL A 89 7.44 10.21 -3.69
N THR A 90 8.49 10.61 -2.99
CA THR A 90 9.48 9.64 -2.47
C THR A 90 8.95 8.97 -1.21
N TRP A 91 9.45 7.78 -0.87
CA TRP A 91 8.97 7.03 0.29
C TRP A 91 10.10 6.37 1.08
N GLY A 92 10.42 6.89 2.27
CA GLY A 92 11.51 6.39 3.12
C GLY A 92 12.93 6.58 2.58
N GLY A 93 13.07 7.06 1.34
CA GLY A 93 14.35 7.36 0.70
C GLY A 93 14.18 7.92 -0.71
N PRO A 94 15.21 8.53 -1.30
CA PRO A 94 15.10 9.28 -2.55
C PRO A 94 14.87 8.41 -3.80
N VAL A 95 15.17 7.11 -3.72
CA VAL A 95 15.06 6.17 -4.84
C VAL A 95 13.80 5.30 -4.80
N SER A 96 13.08 5.31 -3.68
CA SER A 96 11.78 4.67 -3.55
C SER A 96 10.71 5.70 -3.91
N ILE A 97 9.98 5.43 -4.98
CA ILE A 97 9.00 6.37 -5.54
C ILE A 97 7.62 5.72 -5.52
N VAL A 98 6.66 6.41 -4.89
CA VAL A 98 5.25 6.06 -4.91
C VAL A 98 4.53 7.04 -5.82
N ARG A 99 3.77 6.49 -6.77
CA ARG A 99 2.90 7.26 -7.66
C ARG A 99 1.46 6.78 -7.53
N VAL A 100 0.57 7.71 -7.25
CA VAL A 100 -0.88 7.50 -7.26
C VAL A 100 -1.46 8.16 -8.50
N ARG A 101 -2.27 7.42 -9.26
CA ARG A 101 -3.05 7.91 -10.38
C ARG A 101 -4.53 7.65 -10.14
N LEU A 102 -5.36 8.66 -10.33
CA LEU A 102 -6.81 8.55 -10.29
C LEU A 102 -7.38 8.73 -11.69
N THR A 103 -8.33 7.87 -12.05
CA THR A 103 -9.07 7.95 -13.32
C THR A 103 -10.55 7.87 -13.04
N ASP A 104 -11.31 8.85 -13.51
CA ASP A 104 -12.78 8.80 -13.47
C ASP A 104 -13.30 7.65 -14.35
N SER A 105 -14.27 6.92 -13.83
CA SER A 105 -14.87 5.75 -14.44
C SER A 105 -16.41 5.80 -14.39
N GLY A 106 -16.97 7.01 -14.53
CA GLY A 106 -18.41 7.18 -14.73
C GLY A 106 -19.23 6.94 -13.46
N GLY A 107 -18.95 7.72 -12.41
CA GLY A 107 -19.58 7.60 -11.08
C GLY A 107 -18.79 6.73 -10.11
N SER A 108 -17.60 6.30 -10.51
CA SER A 108 -16.60 5.63 -9.68
C SER A 108 -15.21 6.14 -10.06
N THR A 109 -14.22 5.88 -9.20
CA THR A 109 -12.84 6.28 -9.43
C THR A 109 -11.92 5.06 -9.36
N VAL A 110 -11.11 4.89 -10.40
CA VAL A 110 -10.02 3.92 -10.40
C VAL A 110 -8.78 4.58 -9.79
N LEU A 111 -8.31 4.04 -8.67
CA LEU A 111 -7.03 4.37 -8.07
C LEU A 111 -6.01 3.33 -8.49
N GLU A 112 -4.88 3.79 -9.02
CA GLU A 112 -3.70 2.97 -9.29
C GLU A 112 -2.52 3.53 -8.50
N LEU A 113 -1.98 2.71 -7.59
CA LEU A 113 -0.76 2.99 -6.85
C LEU A 113 0.37 2.16 -7.45
N GLU A 114 1.46 2.82 -7.84
CA GLU A 114 2.70 2.18 -8.29
C GLU A 114 3.84 2.59 -7.35
N HIS A 115 4.44 1.61 -6.68
CA HIS A 115 5.64 1.79 -5.87
C HIS A 115 6.83 1.19 -6.61
N THR A 116 7.82 2.02 -6.95
CA THR A 116 9.05 1.60 -7.63
C THR A 116 10.27 1.74 -6.74
N VAL A 117 11.15 0.74 -6.80
CA VAL A 117 12.43 0.69 -6.07
C VAL A 117 13.50 0.10 -7.00
N PRO A 118 14.76 0.57 -6.99
CA PRO A 118 15.80 -0.05 -7.81
C PRO A 118 16.04 -1.51 -7.41
N VAL A 119 16.35 -2.35 -8.39
CA VAL A 119 16.63 -3.78 -8.17
C VAL A 119 17.78 -3.98 -7.19
N ALA A 120 18.78 -3.09 -7.19
CA ALA A 120 19.88 -3.12 -6.22
C ALA A 120 19.42 -3.03 -4.74
N PHE A 121 18.25 -2.45 -4.48
CA PHE A 121 17.65 -2.36 -3.15
C PHE A 121 16.60 -3.45 -2.93
N ALA A 122 15.76 -3.73 -3.93
CA ALA A 122 14.68 -4.72 -3.82
C ALA A 122 15.17 -6.19 -3.92
N GLY A 123 16.37 -6.41 -4.48
CA GLY A 123 16.93 -7.72 -4.80
C GLY A 123 16.28 -8.36 -6.03
N SER A 124 14.98 -8.60 -5.97
CA SER A 124 14.17 -9.15 -7.06
C SER A 124 12.71 -8.73 -6.92
N GLY A 125 11.82 -9.29 -7.76
CA GLY A 125 10.39 -9.08 -7.62
C GLY A 125 9.80 -9.54 -6.29
N ALA A 126 10.50 -10.43 -5.57
CA ALA A 126 10.13 -10.84 -4.22
C ALA A 126 10.10 -9.66 -3.24
N GLY A 127 10.80 -8.57 -3.55
CA GLY A 127 10.73 -7.31 -2.82
C GLY A 127 9.30 -6.73 -2.71
N ALA A 128 8.39 -7.12 -3.61
CA ALA A 128 6.99 -6.75 -3.54
C ALA A 128 6.30 -7.22 -2.24
N LEU A 129 6.74 -8.33 -1.66
CA LEU A 129 6.16 -8.87 -0.41
C LEU A 129 6.45 -8.00 0.82
N TYR A 130 7.42 -7.08 0.76
CA TYR A 130 7.73 -6.17 1.87
C TYR A 130 6.85 -4.90 1.89
N VAL A 131 6.22 -4.56 0.77
CA VAL A 131 5.42 -3.31 0.63
C VAL A 131 3.99 -3.56 0.18
N GLY A 132 3.77 -4.58 -0.65
CA GLY A 132 2.47 -4.91 -1.23
C GLY A 132 1.38 -5.13 -0.19
N PRO A 133 1.57 -5.99 0.83
CA PRO A 133 0.56 -6.20 1.86
C PRO A 133 0.19 -4.93 2.63
N GLY A 134 1.16 -4.06 2.91
CA GLY A 134 0.90 -2.75 3.53
C GLY A 134 0.02 -1.85 2.67
N TRP A 135 0.26 -1.81 1.35
CA TRP A 135 -0.58 -1.04 0.43
C TRP A 135 -1.99 -1.61 0.30
N ASP A 136 -2.14 -2.94 0.30
CA ASP A 136 -3.47 -3.56 0.27
C ASP A 136 -4.30 -3.19 1.51
N VAL A 137 -3.71 -3.27 2.70
CA VAL A 137 -4.40 -2.87 3.94
C VAL A 137 -4.75 -1.39 3.95
N ALA A 138 -3.80 -0.52 3.57
CA ALA A 138 -4.06 0.91 3.50
C ALA A 138 -5.23 1.22 2.54
N LEU A 139 -5.21 0.66 1.34
CA LEU A 139 -6.24 0.92 0.33
C LEU A 139 -7.59 0.24 0.65
N LEU A 140 -7.60 -0.81 1.47
CA LEU A 140 -8.82 -1.32 2.11
C LEU A 140 -9.37 -0.35 3.15
N GLY A 141 -8.51 0.26 3.97
CA GLY A 141 -8.89 1.31 4.91
C GLY A 141 -9.58 2.49 4.21
N LEU A 142 -9.06 2.91 3.05
CA LEU A 142 -9.71 3.92 2.21
C LEU A 142 -11.11 3.49 1.75
N SER A 143 -11.29 2.22 1.35
CA SER A 143 -12.59 1.67 0.94
C SER A 143 -13.62 1.78 2.06
N LEU A 144 -13.26 1.29 3.25
CA LEU A 144 -14.11 1.31 4.44
C LEU A 144 -14.47 2.74 4.85
N TRP A 145 -13.49 3.65 4.82
CA TRP A 145 -13.73 5.04 5.18
C TRP A 145 -14.63 5.77 4.17
N LEU A 146 -14.46 5.54 2.85
CA LEU A 146 -15.32 6.13 1.83
C LEU A 146 -16.79 5.67 1.96
N ARG A 147 -17.03 4.45 2.45
CA ARG A 147 -18.37 3.94 2.76
C ARG A 147 -18.92 4.37 4.13
N GLY A 148 -18.11 5.06 4.95
CA GLY A 148 -18.46 5.41 6.33
C GLY A 148 -18.48 4.21 7.29
N GLU A 149 -17.80 3.12 6.93
CA GLU A 149 -17.72 1.86 7.69
C GLU A 149 -16.46 1.76 8.57
N LEU A 150 -15.52 2.70 8.46
CA LEU A 150 -14.36 2.74 9.34
C LEU A 150 -14.76 3.36 10.70
N VAL A 151 -14.97 2.50 11.70
CA VAL A 151 -15.53 2.89 13.01
C VAL A 151 -14.46 3.23 14.05
N ASP A 152 -13.25 2.67 13.91
CA ASP A 152 -12.17 2.78 14.88
C ASP A 152 -10.99 3.63 14.36
N GLU A 153 -10.10 4.05 15.27
CA GLU A 153 -8.84 4.69 14.88
C GLU A 153 -8.00 3.75 14.00
N PRO A 154 -7.30 4.25 12.94
CA PRO A 154 -6.56 3.41 12.00
C PRO A 154 -5.64 2.38 12.67
N ALA A 155 -4.88 2.80 13.68
CA ALA A 155 -3.97 1.91 14.42
C ALA A 155 -4.70 0.79 15.19
N VAL A 156 -5.91 1.07 15.71
CA VAL A 156 -6.74 0.08 16.40
C VAL A 156 -7.32 -0.92 15.41
N TRP A 157 -7.79 -0.43 14.25
CA TRP A 157 -8.28 -1.29 13.18
C TRP A 157 -7.17 -2.19 12.63
N GLU A 158 -5.98 -1.64 12.37
CA GLU A 158 -4.80 -2.40 11.90
C GLU A 158 -4.37 -3.50 12.88
N ALA A 159 -4.53 -3.29 14.18
CA ALA A 159 -4.21 -4.26 15.22
C ALA A 159 -5.30 -5.36 15.40
N SER A 160 -6.44 -5.24 14.73
CA SER A 160 -7.57 -6.15 14.90
C SER A 160 -7.27 -7.58 14.39
N PRO A 161 -7.93 -8.62 14.95
CA PRO A 161 -7.86 -9.98 14.39
C PRO A 161 -8.32 -10.06 12.94
N GLU A 162 -9.19 -9.15 12.53
CA GLU A 162 -9.75 -9.07 11.18
C GLU A 162 -8.68 -8.62 10.19
N VAL A 163 -7.92 -7.56 10.53
CA VAL A 163 -6.79 -7.12 9.70
C VAL A 163 -5.65 -8.14 9.69
N ARG A 164 -5.44 -8.92 10.76
CA ARG A 164 -4.50 -10.06 10.71
C ARG A 164 -4.89 -11.11 9.67
N ALA A 165 -6.18 -11.45 9.56
CA ALA A 165 -6.66 -12.38 8.53
C ALA A 165 -6.52 -11.79 7.12
N VAL A 166 -6.79 -10.49 6.96
CA VAL A 166 -6.56 -9.74 5.72
C VAL A 166 -5.08 -9.75 5.35
N ASN A 167 -4.17 -9.49 6.28
CA ASN A 167 -2.73 -9.52 6.07
C ASN A 167 -2.26 -10.90 5.60
N ALA A 168 -2.70 -11.97 6.25
CA ALA A 168 -2.38 -13.34 5.82
C ALA A 168 -2.86 -13.60 4.39
N ALA A 169 -4.13 -13.28 4.08
CA ALA A 169 -4.68 -13.46 2.73
C ALA A 169 -3.97 -12.58 1.68
N SER A 170 -3.56 -11.38 2.09
CA SER A 170 -2.84 -10.43 1.25
C SER A 170 -1.45 -10.96 0.90
N ILE A 171 -0.72 -11.51 1.87
CA ILE A 171 0.58 -12.15 1.63
C ILE A 171 0.42 -13.28 0.60
N GLU A 172 -0.56 -14.18 0.76
CA GLU A 172 -0.79 -15.26 -0.21
C GLU A 172 -1.11 -14.73 -1.61
N ALA A 173 -1.91 -13.67 -1.72
CA ALA A 173 -2.22 -13.03 -3.00
C ALA A 173 -0.98 -12.41 -3.66
N TRP A 174 -0.08 -11.81 -2.88
CA TRP A 174 1.20 -11.30 -3.38
C TRP A 174 2.16 -12.41 -3.77
N VAL A 175 2.19 -13.53 -3.05
CA VAL A 175 2.98 -14.71 -3.46
C VAL A 175 2.54 -15.18 -4.84
N VAL A 176 1.23 -15.35 -5.06
CA VAL A 176 0.68 -15.71 -6.37
C VAL A 176 1.08 -14.68 -7.44
N THR A 177 0.98 -13.39 -7.13
CA THR A 177 1.31 -12.30 -8.05
C THR A 177 2.79 -12.28 -8.44
N VAL A 178 3.70 -12.39 -7.45
CA VAL A 178 5.15 -12.40 -7.68
C VAL A 178 5.55 -13.63 -8.48
N THR A 179 5.07 -14.82 -8.11
CA THR A 179 5.37 -16.06 -8.83
C THR A 179 4.88 -15.99 -10.28
N ALA A 180 3.66 -15.50 -10.52
CA ALA A 180 3.10 -15.34 -11.86
C ALA A 180 3.84 -14.31 -12.72
N SER A 181 4.45 -13.29 -12.09
CA SER A 181 5.24 -12.28 -12.81
C SER A 181 6.57 -12.80 -13.35
N GLY A 182 7.09 -13.91 -12.81
CA GLY A 182 8.39 -14.45 -13.17
C GLY A 182 9.59 -13.54 -12.83
N THR A 183 9.40 -12.57 -11.94
CA THR A 183 10.43 -11.56 -11.61
C THR A 183 11.35 -11.96 -10.45
N ALA A 184 11.09 -13.10 -9.82
CA ALA A 184 11.83 -13.69 -8.71
C ALA A 184 11.83 -15.24 -8.79
N GLY A 185 12.83 -15.88 -8.21
CA GLY A 185 12.91 -17.34 -8.09
C GLY A 185 12.19 -17.89 -6.86
N ASP A 186 11.85 -19.18 -6.85
CA ASP A 186 11.07 -19.83 -5.80
C ASP A 186 11.66 -19.65 -4.38
N GLU A 187 12.98 -19.76 -4.24
CA GLU A 187 13.67 -19.56 -2.95
C GLU A 187 13.56 -18.11 -2.44
N GLU A 188 13.67 -17.13 -3.35
CA GLU A 188 13.52 -15.71 -3.02
C GLU A 188 12.08 -15.42 -2.56
N VAL A 189 11.09 -15.97 -3.27
CA VAL A 189 9.67 -15.85 -2.91
C VAL A 189 9.41 -16.48 -1.55
N ALA A 190 9.94 -17.69 -1.28
CA ALA A 190 9.77 -18.36 0.00
C ALA A 190 10.38 -17.55 1.17
N ALA A 191 11.60 -17.02 0.98
CA ALA A 191 12.27 -16.20 1.98
C ALA A 191 11.51 -14.89 2.26
N ALA A 192 11.08 -14.19 1.20
CA ALA A 192 10.31 -12.96 1.32
C ALA A 192 8.92 -13.21 1.94
N THR A 193 8.30 -14.36 1.68
CA THR A 193 7.03 -14.76 2.31
C THR A 193 7.19 -14.92 3.82
N ALA A 194 8.24 -15.60 4.27
CA ALA A 194 8.52 -15.77 5.69
C ALA A 194 8.75 -14.42 6.38
N ALA A 195 9.50 -13.53 5.74
CA ALA A 195 9.73 -12.18 6.25
C ALA A 195 8.45 -11.33 6.28
N ALA A 196 7.61 -11.39 5.24
CA ALA A 196 6.33 -10.69 5.20
C ALA A 196 5.37 -11.17 6.29
N ARG A 197 5.32 -12.49 6.57
CA ARG A 197 4.54 -13.03 7.69
C ARG A 197 5.04 -12.53 9.04
N ALA A 198 6.36 -12.47 9.24
CA ALA A 198 6.93 -11.91 10.47
C ALA A 198 6.59 -10.42 10.65
N GLN A 199 6.52 -9.66 9.55
CA GLN A 199 6.23 -8.23 9.56
C GLN A 199 4.73 -7.90 9.73
N PHE A 200 3.85 -8.53 8.93
CA PHE A 200 2.43 -8.16 8.84
C PHE A 200 1.49 -9.05 9.65
N THR A 201 1.98 -10.20 10.14
CA THR A 201 1.23 -11.10 11.02
C THR A 201 2.02 -11.45 12.28
N PRO A 202 2.52 -10.47 13.06
CA PRO A 202 3.21 -10.77 14.30
C PRO A 202 2.24 -11.50 15.25
N GLU A 203 2.74 -12.53 15.93
CA GLU A 203 1.99 -13.12 17.03
C GLU A 203 1.78 -12.05 18.10
N PRO A 204 0.57 -11.92 18.69
CA PRO A 204 0.38 -11.02 19.81
C PRO A 204 1.34 -11.45 20.93
N ASP A 205 2.11 -10.51 21.46
CA ASP A 205 3.01 -10.75 22.59
C ASP A 205 2.23 -11.52 23.67
N GLY A 206 2.65 -12.76 23.92
CA GLY A 206 2.13 -13.60 24.98
C GLY A 206 2.54 -13.02 26.34
N GLY A 207 1.91 -11.91 26.74
CA GLY A 207 1.98 -11.41 28.10
C GLY A 207 1.48 -12.49 29.07
N PRO A 208 2.14 -12.68 30.23
CA PRO A 208 1.85 -13.81 31.09
C PRO A 208 0.40 -13.77 31.55
N ALA A 209 -0.30 -14.90 31.41
CA ALA A 209 -1.59 -15.11 32.04
C ALA A 209 -1.41 -14.89 33.55
N ALA A 210 -1.96 -13.78 34.06
CA ALA A 210 -2.06 -13.56 35.49
C ALA A 210 -3.04 -14.60 36.05
N GLY A 211 -2.48 -15.63 36.68
CA GLY A 211 -3.20 -16.53 37.58
C GLY A 211 -3.35 -15.94 38.97
#